data_AF-A0A540VEL1-F1
#
_entry.id   AF-A0A540VEL1-F1
#
_cell.length_a   1.000
_cell.length_b   1.000
_cell.length_c   1.000
_cell.angle_alpha   90.00
_cell.angle_beta   90.00
_cell.angle_gamma   90.00
#
_symmetry.space_group_name_H-M   'P 1'
#
loop_
_entity.id
_entity.type
_entity.pdbx_description
1 polymer ?
#
loop_
_entity_poly.entity_id
_entity_poly.type
_entity_poly.pdbx_seq_one_letter_code
_entity_poly.pdbx_strand_id
1 'polypeptide(L)'
;MFVGYHLSARKLEDPRERLAWRLFMLWWFGLAGTTLVSTVRNLLQLFGVADPGLNGTATYLNLLLVCAAVWGLSYYFLYLFTGNPRLLVPSLVFYGTVYVVLLYLITANLSATLDSGGAANGKSSPAWVLPALLLLIGPVFLGALGYLSLAFRIHDRSQQFRIVLVSGSILTWFLGSLLVMMLNASGAIGLRLLSQFLGLLAAIAVTWAYFPPLWIQRYLNVKPVQR
;
A
#
# COMPACT_ATOMS: atom_id res chain seq x y z
N MET A 1 11.33 -4.20 4.60
CA MET A 1 11.96 -3.95 5.93
C MET A 1 13.20 -3.06 5.83
N PHE A 2 14.13 -3.32 4.90
CA PHE A 2 15.38 -2.56 4.72
C PHE A 2 15.19 -1.03 4.57
N VAL A 3 14.19 -0.61 3.80
CA VAL A 3 13.89 0.82 3.55
C VAL A 3 13.47 1.53 4.84
N GLY A 4 12.47 1.01 5.57
CA GLY A 4 11.97 1.62 6.81
C GLY A 4 13.07 1.79 7.87
N TYR A 5 13.96 0.81 8.00
CA TYR A 5 15.13 0.92 8.87
C TYR A 5 16.06 2.08 8.48
N HIS A 6 16.36 2.23 7.20
CA HIS A 6 17.21 3.33 6.71
C HIS A 6 16.56 4.70 6.87
N LEU A 7 15.24 4.76 6.69
CA LEU A 7 14.48 5.97 6.94
C LEU A 7 14.52 6.40 8.40
N SER A 8 14.46 5.45 9.33
CA SER A 8 14.48 5.74 10.77
C SER A 8 15.74 6.46 11.26
N ALA A 9 16.84 6.39 10.51
CA ALA A 9 18.11 7.03 10.86
C ALA A 9 18.13 8.56 10.64
N ARG A 10 17.14 9.15 9.96
CA ARG A 10 17.07 10.60 9.77
C ARG A 10 16.79 11.32 11.10
N LYS A 11 17.69 12.24 11.46
CA LYS A 11 17.46 13.20 12.53
C LYS A 11 16.55 14.32 12.00
N LEU A 12 15.31 14.34 12.47
CA LEU A 12 14.37 15.42 12.24
C LEU A 12 14.21 16.17 13.57
N GLU A 13 14.44 17.48 13.55
CA GLU A 13 14.41 18.31 14.76
C GLU A 13 12.96 18.51 15.24
N ASP A 14 12.03 18.75 14.31
CA ASP A 14 10.62 18.95 14.64
C ASP A 14 9.93 17.61 15.04
N PRO A 15 9.31 17.51 16.24
CA PRO A 15 8.49 16.37 16.61
C PRO A 15 7.36 16.04 15.63
N ARG A 16 6.80 17.03 14.92
CA ARG A 16 5.69 16.84 13.99
C ARG A 16 6.14 16.16 12.70
N GLU A 17 7.29 16.57 12.18
CA GLU A 17 7.92 15.92 11.03
C GLU A 17 8.29 14.47 11.37
N ARG A 18 8.82 14.22 12.58
CA ARG A 18 9.09 12.86 13.06
C ARG A 18 7.85 11.97 13.06
N LEU A 19 6.69 12.51 13.45
CA LEU A 19 5.44 11.77 13.45
C LEU A 19 4.99 11.43 12.02
N ALA A 20 4.97 12.42 11.12
CA ALA A 20 4.64 12.19 9.71
C ALA A 20 5.58 11.15 9.07
N TRP A 21 6.86 11.22 9.41
CA TRP A 21 7.87 10.26 8.96
C TRP A 21 7.64 8.84 9.49
N ARG A 22 7.27 8.70 10.78
CA ARG A 22 6.90 7.39 11.36
C ARG A 22 5.68 6.79 10.67
N LEU A 23 4.70 7.62 10.32
CA LEU A 23 3.50 7.17 9.59
C LEU A 23 3.81 6.81 8.14
N PHE A 24 4.78 7.46 7.50
CA PHE A 24 5.32 7.01 6.23
C PHE A 24 6.05 5.66 6.35
N MET A 25 6.79 5.42 7.44
CA MET A 25 7.38 4.11 7.69
C MET A 25 6.32 3.03 7.94
N LEU A 26 5.23 3.38 8.62
CA LEU A 26 4.09 2.47 8.86
C LEU A 26 3.52 1.92 7.55
N TRP A 27 3.45 2.72 6.48
CA TRP A 27 3.07 2.25 5.14
C TRP A 27 3.94 1.09 4.65
N TRP A 28 5.27 1.25 4.71
CA TRP A 28 6.20 0.20 4.27
C TRP A 28 6.14 -1.05 5.14
N PHE A 29 5.95 -0.89 6.45
CA PHE A 29 5.77 -2.03 7.35
C PHE A 29 4.44 -2.74 7.12
N GLY A 30 3.36 -2.00 6.86
CA GLY A 30 2.07 -2.58 6.54
C GLY A 30 2.11 -3.37 5.23
N LEU A 31 2.76 -2.86 4.18
CA LEU A 31 2.98 -3.61 2.93
C LEU A 31 3.79 -4.89 3.14
N ALA A 32 4.84 -4.84 3.94
CA ALA A 32 5.63 -6.01 4.27
C ALA A 32 4.80 -7.02 5.07
N GLY A 33 4.02 -6.54 6.04
CA GLY A 33 3.11 -7.35 6.86
C GLY A 33 2.05 -8.05 6.02
N THR A 34 1.40 -7.34 5.09
CA THR A 34 0.35 -7.93 4.25
C THR A 34 0.91 -8.98 3.30
N THR A 35 2.11 -8.74 2.78
CA THR A 35 2.83 -9.72 1.96
C THR A 35 3.17 -10.96 2.78
N LEU A 36 3.69 -10.79 4.00
CA LEU A 36 4.02 -11.90 4.89
C LEU A 36 2.78 -12.74 5.23
N VAL A 37 1.70 -12.11 5.66
CA VAL A 37 0.43 -12.79 5.99
C VAL A 37 -0.10 -13.54 4.77
N SER A 38 -0.07 -12.93 3.59
CA SER A 38 -0.51 -13.57 2.35
C SER A 38 0.36 -14.76 1.96
N THR A 39 1.69 -14.66 2.09
CA THR A 39 2.62 -15.76 1.82
C THR A 39 2.43 -16.92 2.78
N VAL A 40 2.32 -16.64 4.08
CA VAL A 40 2.06 -17.66 5.11
C VAL A 40 0.74 -18.37 4.83
N ARG A 41 -0.33 -17.63 4.50
CA ARG A 41 -1.62 -18.21 4.12
C ARG A 41 -1.49 -19.13 2.90
N ASN A 42 -0.81 -18.67 1.85
CA ASN A 42 -0.62 -19.46 0.63
C ASN A 42 0.20 -20.74 0.90
N LEU A 43 1.24 -20.66 1.75
CA LEU A 43 2.03 -21.84 2.16
C LEU A 43 1.17 -22.84 2.92
N LEU A 44 0.36 -22.40 3.89
CA LEU A 44 -0.55 -23.27 4.64
C LEU A 44 -1.53 -24.00 3.71
N GLN A 45 -2.08 -23.30 2.72
CA GLN A 45 -2.95 -23.91 1.71
C GLN A 45 -2.23 -24.97 0.86
N LEU A 46 -0.95 -24.75 0.52
CA LEU A 46 -0.14 -25.76 -0.18
C LEU A 46 0.08 -27.03 0.65
N PHE A 47 0.11 -26.92 1.98
CA PHE A 47 0.19 -28.07 2.89
C PHE A 47 -1.19 -28.67 3.24
N GLY A 48 -2.26 -28.26 2.54
CA GLY A 48 -3.62 -28.76 2.79
C GLY A 48 -4.30 -28.19 4.04
N VAL A 49 -3.69 -27.20 4.70
CA VAL A 49 -4.31 -26.51 5.84
C VAL A 49 -5.26 -25.44 5.30
N ALA A 50 -6.52 -25.84 5.10
CA ALA A 50 -7.59 -24.99 4.57
C ALA A 50 -8.65 -24.65 5.63
N ASP A 51 -8.22 -24.36 6.85
CA ASP A 51 -9.15 -23.98 7.93
C ASP A 51 -9.85 -22.63 7.64
N PRO A 52 -11.20 -22.57 7.63
CA PRO A 52 -11.94 -21.33 7.43
C PRO A 52 -11.63 -20.26 8.49
N GLY A 53 -11.39 -20.66 9.74
CA GLY A 53 -11.07 -19.74 10.84
C GLY A 53 -9.73 -19.03 10.62
N LEU A 54 -8.72 -19.79 10.23
CA LEU A 54 -7.39 -19.27 9.87
C LEU A 54 -7.46 -18.34 8.65
N ASN A 55 -8.20 -18.73 7.61
CA ASN A 55 -8.37 -17.90 6.41
C ASN A 55 -9.10 -16.58 6.72
N GLY A 56 -10.14 -16.62 7.57
CA GLY A 56 -10.86 -15.44 8.04
C GLY A 56 -9.95 -14.51 8.85
N THR A 57 -9.24 -15.06 9.83
CA THR A 57 -8.29 -14.31 10.66
C THR A 57 -7.20 -13.64 9.84
N ALA A 58 -6.59 -14.37 8.89
CA ALA A 58 -5.59 -13.81 7.98
C ALA A 58 -6.16 -12.69 7.12
N THR A 59 -7.42 -12.79 6.71
CA THR A 59 -8.11 -11.75 5.93
C THR A 59 -8.36 -10.49 6.75
N TYR A 60 -8.85 -10.62 8.00
CA TYR A 60 -9.06 -9.47 8.89
C TYR A 60 -7.75 -8.79 9.29
N LEU A 61 -6.71 -9.58 9.55
CA LEU A 61 -5.38 -9.04 9.85
C LEU A 61 -4.80 -8.30 8.63
N ASN A 62 -4.90 -8.87 7.43
CA ASN A 62 -4.50 -8.19 6.20
C ASN A 62 -5.25 -6.88 6.00
N LEU A 63 -6.57 -6.87 6.22
CA LEU A 63 -7.39 -5.66 6.10
C LEU A 63 -6.91 -4.57 7.07
N LEU A 64 -6.67 -4.94 8.34
CA LEU A 64 -6.16 -4.02 9.35
C LEU A 64 -4.82 -3.41 8.93
N LEU A 65 -3.89 -4.25 8.45
CA LEU A 65 -2.57 -3.82 8.00
C LEU A 65 -2.67 -2.89 6.78
N VAL A 66 -3.53 -3.18 5.80
CA VAL A 66 -3.77 -2.31 4.64
C VAL A 66 -4.34 -0.97 5.10
N CYS A 67 -5.38 -0.96 5.93
CA CYS A 67 -5.98 0.28 6.43
C CYS A 67 -4.97 1.13 7.23
N ALA A 68 -4.19 0.53 8.11
CA ALA A 68 -3.15 1.22 8.86
C ALA A 68 -2.05 1.78 7.94
N ALA A 69 -1.64 1.02 6.91
CA ALA A 69 -0.66 1.45 5.93
C ALA A 69 -1.17 2.66 5.14
N VAL A 70 -2.37 2.55 4.57
CA VAL A 70 -3.01 3.58 3.74
C VAL A 70 -3.27 4.84 4.57
N TRP A 71 -3.70 4.70 5.83
CA TRP A 71 -3.81 5.81 6.78
C TRP A 71 -2.46 6.51 6.98
N GLY A 72 -1.40 5.76 7.28
CA GLY A 72 -0.08 6.33 7.50
C GLY A 72 0.45 7.09 6.29
N LEU A 73 0.27 6.53 5.09
CA LEU A 73 0.65 7.17 3.84
C LEU A 73 -0.19 8.41 3.52
N SER A 74 -1.50 8.33 3.72
CA SER A 74 -2.43 9.43 3.47
C SER A 74 -2.16 10.62 4.39
N TYR A 75 -1.96 10.37 5.69
CA TYR A 75 -1.58 11.43 6.63
C TYR A 75 -0.24 12.05 6.27
N TYR A 76 0.75 11.24 5.87
CA TYR A 76 2.03 11.76 5.41
C TYR A 76 1.86 12.74 4.24
N PHE A 77 1.05 12.42 3.23
CA PHE A 77 0.76 13.33 2.14
C PHE A 77 0.01 14.59 2.60
N LEU A 78 -1.02 14.44 3.43
CA LEU A 78 -1.76 15.59 3.97
C LEU A 78 -0.84 16.54 4.73
N TYR A 79 0.03 15.99 5.58
CA TYR A 79 1.01 16.78 6.33
C TYR A 79 2.02 17.45 5.39
N LEU A 80 2.51 16.73 4.37
CA LEU A 80 3.45 17.27 3.40
C LEU A 80 2.88 18.47 2.63
N PHE A 81 1.59 18.42 2.26
CA PHE A 81 0.96 19.51 1.50
C PHE A 81 0.45 20.65 2.36
N THR A 82 0.02 20.39 3.60
CA THR A 82 -0.66 21.40 4.44
C THR A 82 0.19 21.88 5.61
N GLY A 83 1.22 21.15 6.01
CA GLY A 83 1.98 21.37 7.25
C GLY A 83 1.14 21.23 8.53
N ASN A 84 -0.11 20.76 8.45
CA ASN A 84 -1.06 20.83 9.55
C ASN A 84 -1.17 19.49 10.31
N PRO A 85 -0.66 19.40 11.56
CA PRO A 85 -0.74 18.17 12.35
C PRO A 85 -2.16 17.85 12.84
N ARG A 86 -3.08 18.82 12.84
CA ARG A 86 -4.46 18.61 13.31
C ARG A 86 -5.25 17.64 12.43
N LEU A 87 -4.80 17.41 11.18
CA LEU A 87 -5.42 16.47 10.25
C LEU A 87 -5.19 14.99 10.63
N LEU A 88 -4.38 14.71 11.65
CA LEU A 88 -4.14 13.33 12.12
C LEU A 88 -5.43 12.66 12.59
N VAL A 89 -6.18 13.33 13.46
CA VAL A 89 -7.38 12.75 14.08
C VAL A 89 -8.49 12.56 13.04
N PRO A 90 -8.84 13.54 12.19
CA PRO A 90 -9.80 13.33 11.11
C PRO A 90 -9.41 12.19 10.16
N SER A 91 -8.11 12.10 9.80
CA SER A 91 -7.61 11.02 8.95
C SER A 91 -7.75 9.65 9.63
N LEU A 92 -7.41 9.56 10.92
CA LEU A 92 -7.56 8.32 11.70
C LEU A 92 -9.03 7.89 11.80
N VAL A 93 -9.93 8.82 12.11
CA VAL A 93 -11.38 8.54 12.20
C VAL A 93 -11.93 8.11 10.84
N PHE A 94 -11.51 8.77 9.77
CA PHE A 94 -11.89 8.41 8.40
C PHE A 94 -11.49 6.97 8.08
N TYR A 95 -10.20 6.62 8.21
CA TYR A 95 -9.73 5.26 7.90
C TYR A 95 -10.23 4.21 8.89
N GLY A 96 -10.48 4.57 10.16
CA GLY A 96 -11.15 3.71 11.13
C GLY A 96 -12.57 3.37 10.70
N THR A 97 -13.33 4.36 10.22
CA THR A 97 -14.67 4.14 9.65
C THR A 97 -14.61 3.24 8.41
N VAL A 98 -13.66 3.51 7.50
CA VAL A 98 -13.47 2.66 6.30
C VAL A 98 -13.14 1.21 6.69
N TYR A 99 -12.30 0.99 7.70
CA TYR A 99 -11.99 -0.34 8.21
C TYR A 99 -13.23 -1.08 8.72
N VAL A 100 -14.05 -0.43 9.56
CA VAL A 100 -15.28 -1.02 10.10
C VAL A 100 -16.27 -1.36 8.97
N VAL A 101 -16.43 -0.46 8.00
CA VAL A 101 -17.28 -0.69 6.83
C VAL A 101 -16.75 -1.90 6.04
N LEU A 102 -15.47 -1.95 5.68
CA LEU A 102 -14.91 -3.08 4.94
C LEU A 102 -15.03 -4.40 5.70
N LEU A 103 -14.86 -4.39 7.03
CA LEU A 103 -15.03 -5.57 7.86
C LEU A 103 -16.47 -6.08 7.80
N TYR A 104 -17.45 -5.18 7.98
CA TYR A 104 -18.88 -5.50 7.86
C TYR A 104 -19.19 -6.12 6.48
N LEU A 105 -18.65 -5.53 5.41
CA LEU A 105 -18.87 -5.99 4.04
C LEU A 105 -18.28 -7.39 3.79
N ILE A 106 -17.10 -7.69 4.35
CA ILE A 106 -16.51 -9.03 4.28
C ILE A 106 -17.36 -10.03 5.05
N THR A 107 -17.79 -9.70 6.27
CA THR A 107 -18.60 -10.62 7.10
C THR A 107 -20.00 -10.89 6.51
N ALA A 108 -20.64 -9.87 5.95
CA ALA A 108 -21.95 -9.99 5.33
C ALA A 108 -21.89 -10.88 4.08
N ASN A 109 -20.87 -10.70 3.25
CA ASN A 109 -20.68 -11.53 2.05
C ASN A 109 -20.28 -12.97 2.37
N LEU A 110 -19.48 -13.19 3.44
CA LEU A 110 -19.11 -14.54 3.87
C LEU A 110 -20.35 -15.34 4.29
N SER A 111 -21.23 -14.71 5.09
CA SER A 111 -22.48 -15.32 5.56
C SER A 111 -23.39 -15.69 4.39
N ALA A 112 -23.54 -14.77 3.42
CA ALA A 112 -24.34 -15.01 2.22
C ALA A 112 -23.83 -16.14 1.32
N THR A 113 -22.53 -16.47 1.39
CA THR A 113 -21.91 -17.55 0.61
C THR A 113 -22.18 -18.92 1.25
N LEU A 114 -22.12 -19.00 2.58
CA LEU A 114 -22.39 -20.22 3.35
C LEU A 114 -23.84 -20.68 3.21
N ASP A 115 -24.80 -19.74 3.23
CA ASP A 115 -26.23 -20.03 3.09
C ASP A 115 -26.61 -20.54 1.69
N SER A 116 -25.81 -20.24 0.67
CA SER A 116 -26.07 -20.64 -0.73
C SER A 116 -25.52 -22.03 -1.11
N GLY A 117 -25.09 -22.83 -0.14
CA GLY A 117 -24.67 -24.23 -0.40
C GLY A 117 -23.40 -24.36 -1.24
N GLY A 118 -22.49 -23.38 -1.20
CA GLY A 118 -21.17 -23.46 -1.84
C GLY A 118 -21.17 -23.24 -3.36
N ALA A 119 -22.33 -23.07 -4.00
CA ALA A 119 -22.39 -22.65 -5.40
C ALA A 119 -22.13 -21.14 -5.49
N ALA A 120 -20.84 -20.76 -5.45
CA ALA A 120 -20.33 -19.45 -5.82
C ALA A 120 -20.50 -19.21 -7.34
N ASN A 121 -21.71 -19.38 -7.85
CA ASN A 121 -22.06 -19.10 -9.23
C ASN A 121 -22.25 -17.59 -9.37
N GLY A 122 -21.17 -16.89 -9.72
CA GLY A 122 -21.23 -15.64 -10.49
C GLY A 122 -22.06 -14.50 -9.92
N LYS A 123 -22.31 -14.43 -8.60
CA LYS A 123 -22.92 -13.22 -8.01
C LYS A 123 -21.97 -12.05 -8.27
N SER A 124 -22.44 -11.12 -9.10
CA SER A 124 -21.78 -9.85 -9.35
C SER A 124 -21.40 -9.24 -8.00
N SER A 125 -20.13 -8.86 -7.87
CA SER A 125 -19.66 -8.13 -6.69
C SER A 125 -20.65 -6.98 -6.42
N PRO A 126 -21.14 -6.82 -5.19
CA PRO A 126 -22.12 -5.79 -4.90
C PRO A 126 -21.65 -4.42 -5.40
N ALA A 127 -22.55 -3.63 -5.99
CA ALA A 127 -22.20 -2.35 -6.61
C ALA A 127 -21.49 -1.36 -5.66
N TRP A 128 -21.66 -1.54 -4.35
CA TRP A 128 -21.02 -0.74 -3.31
C TRP A 128 -19.55 -1.10 -3.02
N VAL A 129 -19.02 -2.22 -3.54
CA VAL A 129 -17.60 -2.59 -3.32
C VAL A 129 -16.67 -1.59 -3.98
N LEU A 130 -17.01 -1.16 -5.20
CA LEU A 130 -16.21 -0.20 -5.96
C LEU A 130 -16.10 1.16 -5.26
N PRO A 131 -17.19 1.82 -4.81
CA PRO A 131 -17.06 3.08 -4.08
C PRO A 131 -16.33 2.92 -2.74
N ALA A 132 -16.50 1.80 -2.02
CA ALA A 132 -15.73 1.56 -0.79
C ALA A 132 -14.21 1.47 -1.07
N LEU A 133 -13.81 0.82 -2.17
CA LEU A 133 -12.41 0.76 -2.59
C LEU A 133 -11.90 2.11 -3.09
N LEU A 134 -12.71 2.87 -3.83
CA LEU A 134 -12.36 4.23 -4.24
C LEU A 134 -12.19 5.15 -3.03
N LEU A 135 -12.99 4.98 -1.98
CA LEU A 135 -12.87 5.73 -0.74
C LEU A 135 -11.56 5.38 0.00
N LEU A 136 -11.15 4.10 -0.02
CA LEU A 136 -9.89 3.64 0.58
C LEU A 136 -8.66 4.13 -0.22
N ILE A 137 -8.69 3.99 -1.54
CA ILE A 137 -7.51 4.19 -2.41
C ILE A 137 -7.42 5.62 -2.93
N GLY A 138 -8.56 6.26 -3.20
CA GLY A 138 -8.65 7.56 -3.86
C GLY A 138 -7.80 8.64 -3.21
N PRO A 139 -7.89 8.88 -1.89
CA PRO A 139 -7.08 9.91 -1.23
C PRO A 139 -5.57 9.66 -1.36
N VAL A 140 -5.13 8.41 -1.27
CA VAL A 140 -3.71 8.04 -1.42
C VAL A 140 -3.25 8.16 -2.86
N PHE A 141 -4.09 7.76 -3.81
CA PHE A 141 -3.80 7.89 -5.24
C PHE A 141 -3.64 9.36 -5.64
N LEU A 142 -4.55 10.23 -5.20
CA LEU A 142 -4.46 11.67 -5.40
C LEU A 142 -3.23 12.27 -4.71
N GLY A 143 -2.93 11.83 -3.48
CA GLY A 143 -1.71 12.25 -2.78
C GLY A 143 -0.43 11.85 -3.51
N ALA A 144 -0.37 10.63 -4.06
CA ALA A 144 0.75 10.15 -4.85
C ALA A 144 0.92 10.92 -6.17
N LEU A 145 -0.19 11.24 -6.86
CA LEU A 145 -0.17 12.11 -8.04
C LEU A 145 0.30 13.53 -7.71
N GLY A 146 -0.20 14.10 -6.62
CA GLY A 146 0.25 15.39 -6.11
C GLY A 146 1.75 15.36 -5.81
N TYR A 147 2.24 14.29 -5.19
CA TYR A 147 3.65 14.16 -4.84
C TYR A 147 4.53 14.00 -6.09
N LEU A 148 4.07 13.23 -7.07
CA LEU A 148 4.71 13.12 -8.38
C LEU A 148 4.75 14.48 -9.10
N SER A 149 3.69 15.29 -9.01
CA SER A 149 3.69 16.64 -9.60
C SER A 149 4.80 17.55 -9.05
N LEU A 150 5.18 17.33 -7.78
CA LEU A 150 6.27 18.04 -7.11
C LEU A 150 7.64 17.74 -7.73
N ALA A 151 7.83 16.53 -8.29
CA ALA A 151 9.07 16.16 -8.96
C ALA A 151 9.36 17.07 -10.16
N PHE A 152 8.33 17.55 -10.85
CA PHE A 152 8.51 18.46 -11.98
C PHE A 152 8.85 19.90 -11.57
N ARG A 153 8.72 20.24 -10.28
CA ARG A 153 8.98 21.61 -9.76
C ARG A 153 10.36 21.75 -9.09
N ILE A 154 10.92 20.67 -8.58
CA ILE A 154 12.21 20.69 -7.86
C ILE A 154 13.35 20.71 -8.87
N HIS A 155 14.38 21.55 -8.68
CA HIS A 155 15.52 21.61 -9.61
C HIS A 155 16.62 20.58 -9.29
N ASP A 156 16.69 20.10 -8.05
CA ASP A 156 17.67 19.08 -7.64
C ASP A 156 17.29 17.70 -8.19
N ARG A 157 18.05 17.21 -9.17
CA ARG A 157 17.84 15.91 -9.83
C ARG A 157 17.86 14.72 -8.86
N SER A 158 18.60 14.80 -7.76
CA SER A 158 18.62 13.73 -6.75
C SER A 158 17.28 13.61 -6.03
N GLN A 159 16.68 14.75 -5.70
CA GLN A 159 15.35 14.79 -5.09
C GLN A 159 14.26 14.40 -6.09
N GLN A 160 14.33 14.91 -7.32
CA GLN A 160 13.40 14.53 -8.39
C GLN A 160 13.37 13.01 -8.59
N PHE A 161 14.55 12.38 -8.72
CA PHE A 161 14.68 10.94 -8.91
C PHE A 161 13.99 10.16 -7.80
N ARG A 162 14.21 10.54 -6.53
CA ARG A 162 13.57 9.90 -5.37
C ARG A 162 12.07 10.02 -5.40
N ILE A 163 11.55 11.21 -5.68
CA ILE A 163 10.11 11.46 -5.70
C ILE A 163 9.45 10.64 -6.81
N VAL A 164 10.03 10.64 -8.02
CA VAL A 164 9.51 9.86 -9.16
C VAL A 164 9.51 8.37 -8.83
N LEU A 165 10.59 7.85 -8.24
CA LEU A 165 10.68 6.43 -7.90
C LEU A 165 9.68 6.02 -6.82
N VAL A 166 9.58 6.81 -5.75
CA VAL A 166 8.66 6.52 -4.64
C VAL A 166 7.22 6.63 -5.10
N SER A 167 6.82 7.75 -5.72
CA SER A 167 5.47 7.92 -6.26
C SER A 167 5.15 6.88 -7.33
N GLY A 168 6.09 6.59 -8.23
CA GLY A 168 5.95 5.56 -9.25
C GLY A 168 5.69 4.19 -8.64
N SER A 169 6.45 3.79 -7.62
CA SER A 169 6.25 2.51 -6.92
C SER A 169 4.87 2.40 -6.28
N ILE A 170 4.38 3.49 -5.67
CA ILE A 170 3.06 3.54 -5.04
C ILE A 170 1.97 3.44 -6.12
N LEU A 171 2.08 4.22 -7.19
CA LEU A 171 1.12 4.21 -8.30
C LEU A 171 1.07 2.85 -9.00
N THR A 172 2.22 2.25 -9.30
CA THR A 172 2.29 0.92 -9.92
C THR A 172 1.63 -0.14 -9.04
N TRP A 173 1.84 -0.09 -7.72
CA TRP A 173 1.21 -1.03 -6.80
C TRP A 173 -0.32 -0.90 -6.78
N PHE A 174 -0.84 0.33 -6.72
CA PHE A 174 -2.29 0.58 -6.77
C PHE A 174 -2.90 0.22 -8.12
N LEU A 175 -2.28 0.64 -9.23
CA LEU A 175 -2.75 0.34 -10.58
C LEU A 175 -2.75 -1.17 -10.85
N GLY A 176 -1.70 -1.88 -10.42
CA GLY A 176 -1.65 -3.34 -10.52
C GLY A 176 -2.79 -4.01 -9.75
N SER A 177 -3.07 -3.53 -8.54
CA SER A 177 -4.17 -4.05 -7.71
C SER A 177 -5.54 -3.79 -8.34
N LEU A 178 -5.77 -2.59 -8.87
CA LEU A 178 -7.00 -2.24 -9.58
C LEU A 178 -7.19 -3.06 -10.86
N LEU A 179 -6.12 -3.27 -11.63
CA LEU A 179 -6.16 -4.01 -12.87
C LEU A 179 -6.51 -5.49 -12.63
N VAL A 180 -5.92 -6.13 -11.62
CA VAL A 180 -6.29 -7.51 -11.22
C VAL A 180 -7.76 -7.61 -10.85
N MET A 181 -8.29 -6.61 -10.13
CA MET A 181 -9.70 -6.54 -9.77
C MET A 181 -10.61 -6.35 -11.01
N MET A 182 -10.31 -5.37 -11.86
CA MET A 182 -11.12 -5.04 -13.04
C MET A 182 -11.22 -6.19 -14.03
N LEU A 183 -10.15 -6.95 -14.20
CA LEU A 183 -10.12 -8.11 -15.10
C LEU A 183 -10.80 -9.35 -14.50
N ASN A 184 -11.33 -9.26 -13.27
CA ASN A 184 -11.85 -10.39 -12.48
C ASN A 184 -10.93 -11.62 -12.57
N ALA A 185 -9.62 -11.37 -12.62
CA ALA A 185 -8.62 -12.34 -13.04
C ALA A 185 -8.21 -13.29 -11.92
N SER A 186 -9.14 -13.56 -10.99
CA SER A 186 -8.90 -14.43 -9.85
C SER A 186 -8.44 -15.82 -10.29
N GLY A 187 -8.82 -16.31 -11.47
CA GLY A 187 -8.37 -17.60 -12.03
C GLY A 187 -7.08 -17.54 -12.87
N ALA A 188 -6.63 -16.38 -13.33
CA ALA A 188 -5.49 -16.28 -14.25
C ALA A 188 -4.16 -16.24 -13.48
N ILE A 189 -3.47 -17.39 -13.45
CA ILE A 189 -2.13 -17.54 -12.83
C ILE A 189 -1.17 -16.44 -13.33
N GLY A 190 -1.21 -16.10 -14.62
CA GLY A 190 -0.38 -15.06 -15.21
C GLY A 190 -0.56 -13.68 -14.57
N LEU A 191 -1.80 -13.27 -14.27
CA LEU A 191 -2.07 -11.97 -13.65
C LEU A 191 -1.70 -11.96 -12.16
N ARG A 192 -1.84 -13.09 -11.46
CA ARG A 192 -1.31 -13.24 -10.09
C ARG A 192 0.22 -13.10 -10.08
N LEU A 193 0.92 -13.80 -10.98
CA LEU A 193 2.38 -13.69 -11.10
C LEU A 193 2.81 -12.27 -11.47
N LEU A 194 2.09 -11.62 -12.40
CA LEU A 194 2.35 -10.23 -12.75
C LEU A 194 2.23 -9.30 -11.53
N SER A 195 1.18 -9.46 -10.72
CA SER A 195 0.98 -8.64 -9.51
C SER A 195 2.12 -8.83 -8.48
N GLN A 196 2.61 -10.06 -8.33
CA GLN A 196 3.76 -10.36 -7.45
C GLN A 196 5.05 -9.77 -8.01
N PHE A 197 5.25 -9.86 -9.32
CA PHE A 197 6.39 -9.28 -10.00
C PHE A 197 6.40 -7.74 -9.90
N LEU A 198 5.25 -7.09 -10.07
CA LEU A 198 5.10 -5.66 -9.84
C LEU A 198 5.40 -5.26 -8.40
N GLY A 199 5.01 -6.09 -7.42
CA GLY A 199 5.37 -5.91 -6.02
C GLY A 199 6.89 -5.97 -5.77
N LEU A 200 7.57 -6.93 -6.40
CA LEU A 200 9.04 -7.03 -6.36
C LEU A 200 9.71 -5.83 -7.02
N LEU A 201 9.24 -5.42 -8.21
CA LEU A 201 9.74 -4.23 -8.88
C LEU A 201 9.55 -2.98 -8.04
N ALA A 202 8.41 -2.82 -7.37
CA ALA A 202 8.18 -1.71 -6.45
C ALA A 202 9.18 -1.72 -5.28
N ALA A 203 9.49 -2.89 -4.71
CA ALA A 203 10.48 -3.01 -3.64
C ALA A 203 11.92 -2.68 -4.13
N ILE A 204 12.29 -3.13 -5.32
CA ILE A 204 13.58 -2.83 -5.96
C ILE A 204 13.68 -1.34 -6.25
N ALA A 205 12.64 -0.77 -6.85
CA ALA A 205 12.51 0.65 -7.16
C ALA A 205 12.78 1.51 -5.91
N VAL A 206 12.13 1.18 -4.79
CA VAL A 206 12.31 1.93 -3.54
C VAL A 206 13.72 1.78 -2.99
N THR A 207 14.32 0.59 -3.12
CA THR A 207 15.72 0.37 -2.74
C THR A 207 16.66 1.24 -3.57
N TRP A 208 16.43 1.33 -4.89
CA TRP A 208 17.21 2.18 -5.80
C TRP A 208 17.00 3.67 -5.55
N ALA A 209 15.86 4.08 -4.98
CA ALA A 209 15.62 5.48 -4.61
C ALA A 209 16.63 5.96 -3.55
N TYR A 210 16.98 5.09 -2.59
CA TYR A 210 17.94 5.41 -1.53
C TYR A 210 19.37 5.01 -1.88
N PHE A 211 19.53 3.92 -2.62
CA PHE A 211 20.81 3.36 -3.04
C PHE A 211 20.85 3.22 -4.56
N PRO A 212 20.96 4.33 -5.30
CA PRO A 212 21.03 4.26 -6.76
C PRO A 212 22.29 3.47 -7.15
N PRO A 213 22.20 2.50 -8.06
CA PRO A 213 23.38 1.79 -8.55
C PRO A 213 24.33 2.73 -9.29
N LEU A 214 25.63 2.40 -9.33
CA LEU A 214 26.69 3.28 -9.84
C LEU A 214 26.44 3.79 -11.26
N TRP A 215 25.83 2.99 -12.12
CA TRP A 215 25.50 3.39 -13.48
C TRP A 215 24.42 4.49 -13.52
N ILE A 216 23.42 4.43 -12.64
CA ILE A 216 22.41 5.51 -12.48
C ILE A 216 23.05 6.77 -11.91
N GLN A 217 23.94 6.62 -10.92
CA GLN A 217 24.65 7.77 -10.34
C GLN A 217 25.45 8.54 -11.39
N ARG A 218 26.16 7.80 -12.26
CA ARG A 218 26.95 8.37 -13.37
C ARG A 218 26.07 9.01 -14.45
N TYR A 219 24.96 8.36 -14.81
CA TYR A 219 24.10 8.85 -15.89
C TYR A 219 23.25 10.06 -15.48
N LEU A 220 22.72 10.08 -14.25
CA LEU A 220 21.82 11.12 -13.78
C LEU A 220 22.49 12.18 -12.88
N ASN A 221 23.80 12.07 -12.62
CA ASN A 221 24.54 12.92 -11.66
C ASN A 221 23.89 12.97 -10.26
N VAL A 222 23.35 11.83 -9.82
CA VAL A 222 22.65 11.71 -8.54
C VAL A 222 23.64 11.31 -7.45
N LYS A 223 23.73 12.13 -6.39
CA LYS A 223 24.55 11.82 -5.21
C LYS A 223 23.80 10.88 -4.24
N PRO A 224 24.48 9.87 -3.66
CA PRO A 224 23.91 9.06 -2.59
C PRO A 224 23.61 9.93 -1.36
N VAL A 225 22.66 9.51 -0.52
CA VAL A 225 22.41 10.16 0.77
C VAL A 225 23.67 9.98 1.62
N GLN A 226 24.39 11.07 1.90
CA GLN A 226 25.48 11.07 2.88
C GLN A 226 24.88 10.95 4.29
N ARG A 227 25.49 10.07 5.10
CA ARG A 227 25.07 9.78 6.48
C ARG A 227 25.42 10.89 7.44
#